data_AF-A0A6G7LUU1-F1
#
_entry.id   AF-A0A6G7LUU1-F1
#
_cell.length_a   1.000
_cell.length_b   1.000
_cell.length_c   1.000
_cell.angle_alpha   90.00
_cell.angle_beta   90.00
_cell.angle_gamma   90.00
#
_symmetry.space_group_name_H-M   'P 1'
#
loop_
_entity.id
_entity.type
_entity.pdbx_description
1 polymer ?
#
loop_
_entity_poly.entity_id
_entity_poly.type
_entity_poly.pdbx_seq_one_letter_code
_entity_poly.pdbx_strand_id
1 'polypeptide(L)'
;MEMINLSGHILNSLPLGDLTWKRDLIYFEGPLLSEFVSERGEIFLKYWCDCDNQYNRWIYFKIKEQDRLRLVQGEISLYQVMRDQPDSYFFFADENESSGYFKLVPESQVPNEYFPEEDSFLDVRDYTEDESVTSLLFEDEWDFEDLKTLYRKFIQAYDFLYLSVNSSQRLNNSMPWQGGFSTVHFFNKIKDLIPSGLDGSLNSIHYASPGYMKLRTDSNVSRHLLFAVKHYMDNRNDVDTVYLELSNRIRELELNKMAVDSARNSFVLDVVCMRLYQNLFQLLPSVDNNWLRGFVDTDFERCKILMAYVRRLRSIDSFLNEKNVRVVTSIFSDQ
;
A
#
# COMPACT_ATOMS: atom_id res chain seq x y z
N MET A 1 23.73 0.09 -36.87
CA MET A 1 24.62 -0.43 -35.82
C MET A 1 24.48 -1.94 -35.87
N GLU A 2 25.55 -2.72 -35.74
CA GLU A 2 25.41 -4.19 -35.67
C GLU A 2 25.26 -4.60 -34.21
N MET A 3 24.24 -5.41 -33.91
CA MET A 3 24.05 -5.97 -32.59
C MET A 3 25.15 -6.97 -32.22
N ILE A 4 25.54 -7.02 -30.95
CA ILE A 4 26.57 -7.94 -30.45
C ILE A 4 26.12 -9.39 -30.67
N ASN A 5 27.00 -10.26 -31.17
CA ASN A 5 26.63 -11.67 -31.34
C ASN A 5 26.66 -12.42 -30.00
N LEU A 6 25.52 -12.99 -29.63
CA LEU A 6 25.34 -13.73 -28.37
C LEU A 6 25.77 -15.19 -28.52
N SER A 7 26.68 -15.63 -27.62
CA SER A 7 27.01 -17.04 -27.39
C SER A 7 25.95 -17.65 -26.47
N GLY A 8 24.94 -18.31 -27.05
CA GLY A 8 23.85 -18.92 -26.30
C GLY A 8 23.17 -20.03 -27.10
N HIS A 9 22.30 -20.78 -26.45
CA HIS A 9 21.54 -21.84 -27.10
C HIS A 9 20.35 -21.26 -27.84
N ILE A 10 20.26 -21.51 -29.15
CA ILE A 10 19.11 -21.12 -29.96
C ILE A 10 17.88 -21.90 -29.52
N LEU A 11 16.76 -21.20 -29.37
CA LEU A 11 15.47 -21.74 -29.00
C LEU A 11 14.49 -21.59 -30.17
N ASN A 12 13.62 -22.59 -30.36
CA ASN A 12 12.54 -22.50 -31.35
C ASN A 12 11.41 -21.56 -30.91
N SER A 13 11.25 -21.38 -29.59
CA SER A 13 10.25 -20.52 -28.96
C SER A 13 10.71 -20.17 -27.54
N LEU A 14 10.17 -19.10 -26.96
CA LEU A 14 10.36 -18.79 -25.54
C LEU A 14 9.67 -19.85 -24.66
N PRO A 15 10.38 -20.56 -23.78
CA PRO A 15 9.80 -21.58 -22.90
C PRO A 15 9.16 -20.97 -21.64
N LEU A 16 8.61 -19.76 -21.76
CA LEU A 16 8.02 -19.00 -20.65
C LEU A 16 6.50 -19.21 -20.54
N GLY A 17 5.92 -19.91 -21.52
CA GLY A 17 4.47 -19.99 -21.70
C GLY A 17 3.89 -18.68 -22.22
N ASP A 18 2.56 -18.56 -22.18
CA ASP A 18 1.89 -17.33 -22.59
C ASP A 18 2.11 -16.25 -21.52
N LEU A 19 2.65 -15.12 -21.97
CA LEU A 19 2.92 -13.96 -21.13
C LEU A 19 1.82 -12.92 -21.35
N THR A 20 1.16 -12.54 -20.26
CA THR A 20 0.19 -11.44 -20.25
C THR A 20 0.90 -10.16 -19.81
N TRP A 21 0.89 -9.14 -20.66
CA TRP A 21 1.38 -7.80 -20.31
C TRP A 21 0.60 -7.23 -19.13
N LYS A 22 1.32 -6.59 -18.20
CA LYS A 22 0.73 -5.93 -17.02
C LYS A 22 0.86 -4.41 -17.09
N ARG A 23 2.07 -3.90 -17.34
CA ARG A 23 2.37 -2.47 -17.41
C ARG A 23 3.75 -2.24 -18.01
N ASP A 24 3.97 -1.00 -18.43
CA ASP A 24 5.30 -0.50 -18.74
C ASP A 24 5.85 0.23 -17.51
N LEU A 25 7.04 -0.16 -17.07
CA LEU A 25 7.75 0.41 -15.94
C LEU A 25 8.69 1.54 -16.37
N ILE A 26 9.18 1.49 -17.62
CA ILE A 26 9.92 2.58 -18.26
C ILE A 26 9.38 2.75 -19.67
N TYR A 27 9.00 3.98 -20.01
CA TYR A 27 8.48 4.32 -21.34
C TYR A 27 9.17 5.57 -21.89
N PHE A 28 9.79 5.44 -23.06
CA PHE A 28 10.39 6.56 -23.80
C PHE A 28 10.33 6.28 -25.30
N GLU A 29 9.38 6.94 -25.98
CA GLU A 29 9.06 6.69 -27.41
C GLU A 29 8.80 5.20 -27.73
N GLY A 30 8.41 4.43 -26.71
CA GLY A 30 8.23 2.99 -26.71
C GLY A 30 8.54 2.40 -25.32
N PRO A 31 8.10 1.16 -25.02
CA PRO A 31 8.44 0.51 -23.76
C PRO A 31 9.91 0.12 -23.73
N LEU A 32 10.63 0.52 -22.66
CA LEU A 32 12.02 0.09 -22.43
C LEU A 32 12.11 -0.97 -21.34
N LEU A 33 11.14 -1.00 -20.43
CA LEU A 33 10.98 -2.03 -19.41
C LEU A 33 9.50 -2.29 -19.21
N SER A 34 9.08 -3.54 -19.36
CA SER A 34 7.68 -3.94 -19.18
C SER A 34 7.56 -5.16 -18.28
N GLU A 35 6.51 -5.19 -17.47
CA GLU A 35 6.16 -6.31 -16.60
C GLU A 35 5.16 -7.24 -17.28
N PHE A 36 5.42 -8.54 -17.20
CA PHE A 36 4.59 -9.61 -17.70
C PHE A 36 4.33 -10.65 -16.62
N VAL A 37 3.19 -11.31 -16.71
CA VAL A 37 2.83 -12.44 -15.84
C VAL A 37 2.52 -13.67 -16.69
N SER A 38 3.13 -14.80 -16.34
CA SER A 38 2.84 -16.08 -16.96
C SER A 38 1.51 -16.66 -16.48
N GLU A 39 0.98 -17.66 -17.17
CA GLU A 39 -0.21 -18.41 -16.74
C GLU A 39 -0.06 -19.03 -15.33
N ARG A 40 1.18 -19.25 -14.88
CA ARG A 40 1.50 -19.81 -13.54
C ARG A 40 1.63 -18.74 -12.46
N GLY A 41 1.44 -17.46 -12.79
CA GLY A 41 1.59 -16.34 -11.88
C GLY A 41 3.05 -15.93 -11.64
N GLU A 42 3.99 -16.39 -12.46
CA GLU A 42 5.39 -15.96 -12.38
C GLU A 42 5.53 -14.59 -13.06
N ILE A 43 6.33 -13.71 -12.44
CA ILE A 43 6.55 -12.35 -12.92
C ILE A 43 7.83 -12.33 -13.73
N PHE A 44 7.74 -11.77 -14.94
CA PHE A 44 8.86 -11.57 -15.84
C PHE A 44 8.99 -10.09 -16.18
N LEU A 45 10.22 -9.61 -16.27
CA LEU A 45 10.53 -8.32 -16.85
C LEU A 45 11.06 -8.51 -18.27
N LYS A 46 10.58 -7.68 -19.20
CA LYS A 46 11.09 -7.55 -20.56
C LYS A 46 11.83 -6.21 -20.67
N TYR A 47 13.14 -6.27 -20.85
CA TYR A 47 14.02 -5.10 -20.92
C TYR A 47 14.56 -4.92 -22.35
N TRP A 48 14.51 -3.70 -22.88
CA TRP A 48 15.07 -3.34 -24.17
C TRP A 48 16.59 -3.14 -24.05
N CYS A 49 17.37 -3.70 -24.97
CA CYS A 49 18.83 -3.61 -24.90
C CYS A 49 19.45 -2.88 -26.09
N ASP A 50 19.05 -3.24 -27.29
CA ASP A 50 19.74 -2.85 -28.52
C ASP A 50 18.81 -3.04 -29.73
N CYS A 51 19.20 -2.52 -30.88
CA CYS A 51 18.50 -2.75 -32.14
C CYS A 51 19.45 -2.71 -33.34
N ASP A 52 19.05 -3.40 -34.40
CA ASP A 52 19.58 -3.16 -35.74
C ASP A 52 18.47 -2.70 -36.70
N ASN A 53 18.74 -2.76 -38.00
CA ASN A 53 17.79 -2.33 -39.02
C ASN A 53 16.58 -3.27 -39.16
N GLN A 54 16.59 -4.45 -38.54
CA GLN A 54 15.59 -5.50 -38.72
C GLN A 54 14.89 -5.89 -37.42
N TYR A 55 15.57 -5.85 -36.27
CA TYR A 55 15.08 -6.36 -34.99
C TYR A 55 15.39 -5.41 -33.84
N ASN A 56 14.50 -5.44 -32.84
CA ASN A 56 14.81 -4.99 -31.50
C ASN A 56 15.21 -6.19 -30.65
N ARG A 57 16.26 -6.04 -29.85
CA ARG A 57 16.71 -7.06 -28.91
C ARG A 57 16.19 -6.78 -27.52
N TRP A 58 15.58 -7.82 -26.96
CA TRP A 58 15.00 -7.80 -25.62
C TRP A 58 15.60 -8.89 -24.76
N ILE A 59 15.67 -8.63 -23.46
CA ILE A 59 15.96 -9.61 -22.43
C ILE A 59 14.69 -9.87 -21.62
N TYR A 60 14.34 -11.14 -21.47
CA TYR A 60 13.35 -11.60 -20.51
C TYR A 60 14.03 -12.31 -19.35
N PHE A 61 13.64 -11.95 -18.13
CA PHE A 61 14.14 -12.54 -16.90
C PHE A 61 13.07 -12.56 -15.82
N LYS A 62 13.18 -13.52 -14.92
CA LYS A 62 12.22 -13.71 -13.84
C LYS A 62 12.55 -12.81 -12.67
N ILE A 63 11.54 -12.24 -12.04
CA ILE A 63 11.69 -11.43 -10.83
C ILE A 63 10.80 -11.98 -9.71
N LYS A 64 11.31 -11.97 -8.47
CA LYS A 64 10.48 -12.29 -7.30
C LYS A 64 9.64 -11.07 -6.93
N GLU A 65 8.44 -11.31 -6.43
CA GLU A 65 7.53 -10.24 -5.99
C GLU A 65 8.19 -9.21 -5.05
N GLN A 66 9.01 -9.69 -4.12
CA GLN A 66 9.73 -8.86 -3.17
C GLN A 66 10.70 -7.88 -3.86
N ASP A 67 11.49 -8.37 -4.81
CA ASP A 67 12.43 -7.56 -5.58
C ASP A 67 11.68 -6.63 -6.53
N ARG A 68 10.55 -7.09 -7.07
CA ARG A 68 9.63 -6.28 -7.90
C ARG A 68 9.09 -5.08 -7.14
N LEU A 69 8.64 -5.27 -5.89
CA LEU A 69 8.16 -4.20 -5.02
C LEU A 69 9.28 -3.21 -4.67
N ARG A 70 10.50 -3.70 -4.39
CA ARG A 70 11.66 -2.85 -4.06
C ARG A 70 12.20 -2.09 -5.26
N LEU A 71 12.18 -2.69 -6.45
CA LEU A 71 12.55 -2.05 -7.71
C LEU A 71 11.65 -0.85 -7.99
N VAL A 72 10.32 -1.03 -7.93
CA VAL A 72 9.37 0.07 -8.20
C VAL A 72 9.37 1.13 -7.10
N GLN A 73 9.78 0.77 -5.89
CA GLN A 73 9.97 1.70 -4.78
C GLN A 73 11.30 2.49 -4.92
N GLY A 74 12.19 2.08 -5.83
CA GLY A 74 13.51 2.69 -6.01
C GLY A 74 14.54 2.25 -4.95
N GLU A 75 14.30 1.17 -4.21
CA GLU A 75 15.22 0.66 -3.17
C GLU A 75 16.37 -0.16 -3.75
N ILE A 76 16.16 -0.81 -4.89
CA ILE A 76 17.16 -1.58 -5.63
C ILE A 76 17.10 -1.19 -7.10
N SER A 77 18.25 -1.17 -7.77
CA SER A 77 18.32 -0.81 -9.19
C SER A 77 17.93 -1.97 -10.09
N LEU A 78 17.56 -1.68 -11.34
CA LEU A 78 17.32 -2.69 -12.36
C LEU A 78 18.56 -3.56 -12.59
N TYR A 79 19.76 -2.96 -12.49
CA TYR A 79 21.03 -3.70 -12.56
C TYR A 79 21.10 -4.76 -11.47
N GLN A 80 20.83 -4.39 -10.22
CA GLN A 80 20.84 -5.32 -9.11
C GLN A 80 19.82 -6.44 -9.30
N VAL A 81 18.59 -6.12 -9.72
CA VAL A 81 17.56 -7.12 -9.98
C VAL A 81 17.98 -8.11 -11.07
N MET A 82 18.59 -7.63 -12.16
CA MET A 82 19.08 -8.50 -13.22
C MET A 82 20.22 -9.41 -12.73
N ARG A 83 21.12 -8.90 -11.88
CA ARG A 83 22.23 -9.68 -11.31
C ARG A 83 21.79 -10.71 -10.28
N ASP A 84 20.84 -10.34 -9.42
CA ASP A 84 20.39 -11.16 -8.29
C ASP A 84 19.20 -12.05 -8.66
N GLN A 85 18.84 -12.12 -9.96
CA GLN A 85 17.69 -12.89 -10.42
C GLN A 85 17.81 -14.38 -10.02
N PRO A 86 16.69 -15.11 -9.90
CA PRO A 86 16.71 -16.50 -9.41
C PRO A 86 17.44 -17.48 -10.33
N ASP A 87 17.50 -17.17 -11.63
CA ASP A 87 18.04 -18.03 -12.68
C ASP A 87 19.45 -17.57 -13.09
N SER A 88 20.35 -18.51 -13.41
CA SER A 88 21.71 -18.20 -13.87
C SER A 88 21.80 -17.90 -15.38
N TYR A 89 20.69 -17.50 -16.00
CA TYR A 89 20.56 -17.31 -17.44
C TYR A 89 19.47 -16.30 -17.78
N PHE A 90 19.51 -15.80 -19.01
CA PHE A 90 18.57 -14.86 -19.58
C PHE A 90 18.00 -15.39 -20.89
N PHE A 91 16.76 -15.01 -21.20
CA PHE A 91 16.19 -15.24 -22.52
C PHE A 91 16.33 -13.99 -23.36
N PHE A 92 17.06 -14.09 -24.46
CA PHE A 92 17.15 -13.05 -25.46
C PHE A 92 16.15 -13.28 -26.56
N ALA A 93 15.55 -12.20 -27.02
CA ALA A 93 14.63 -12.21 -28.15
C ALA A 93 14.94 -11.07 -29.11
N ASP A 94 15.30 -11.42 -30.35
CA ASP A 94 15.42 -10.49 -31.45
C ASP A 94 14.08 -10.49 -32.18
N GLU A 95 13.26 -9.49 -31.92
CA GLU A 95 11.85 -9.44 -32.32
C GLU A 95 11.58 -8.24 -33.25
N ASN A 96 10.72 -8.44 -34.24
CA ASN A 96 10.09 -7.40 -35.04
C ASN A 96 8.59 -7.71 -35.24
N GLU A 97 7.90 -6.90 -36.05
CA GLU A 97 6.47 -7.07 -36.29
C GLU A 97 6.07 -8.43 -36.89
N SER A 98 7.00 -9.14 -37.54
CA SER A 98 6.72 -10.34 -38.34
C SER A 98 7.37 -11.62 -37.84
N SER A 99 8.40 -11.53 -36.99
CA SER A 99 9.24 -12.67 -36.62
C SER A 99 10.03 -12.43 -35.33
N GLY A 100 10.44 -13.51 -34.68
CA GLY A 100 11.28 -13.47 -33.49
C GLY A 100 12.31 -14.60 -33.49
N TYR A 101 13.52 -14.31 -33.03
CA TYR A 101 14.58 -15.30 -32.80
C TYR A 101 14.96 -15.31 -31.33
N PHE A 102 15.02 -16.50 -30.74
CA PHE A 102 15.17 -16.64 -29.29
C PHE A 102 16.46 -17.37 -28.94
N LYS A 103 17.12 -16.92 -27.86
CA LYS A 103 18.32 -17.54 -27.32
C LYS A 103 18.25 -17.63 -25.80
N LEU A 104 18.77 -18.72 -25.25
CA LEU A 104 19.10 -18.85 -23.84
C LEU A 104 20.58 -18.51 -23.66
N VAL A 105 20.90 -17.49 -22.87
CA VAL A 105 22.27 -17.04 -22.65
C VAL A 105 22.58 -17.13 -21.15
N PRO A 106 23.58 -17.92 -20.71
CA PRO A 106 24.03 -17.90 -19.32
C PRO A 106 24.46 -16.49 -18.90
N GLU A 107 24.21 -16.09 -17.66
CA GLU A 107 24.58 -14.74 -17.18
C GLU A 107 26.05 -14.40 -17.45
N SER A 108 26.96 -15.36 -17.23
CA SER A 108 28.40 -15.19 -17.44
C SER A 108 28.81 -14.93 -18.89
N GLN A 109 27.89 -15.09 -19.84
CA GLN A 109 28.07 -14.87 -21.27
C GLN A 109 27.26 -13.68 -21.80
N VAL A 110 26.51 -12.99 -20.94
CA VAL A 110 25.81 -11.76 -21.32
C VAL A 110 26.83 -10.63 -21.44
N PRO A 111 26.88 -9.90 -22.58
CA PRO A 111 27.70 -8.71 -22.72
C PRO A 111 27.37 -7.67 -21.66
N ASN A 112 28.38 -7.02 -21.09
CA ASN A 112 28.16 -6.03 -20.03
C ASN A 112 27.32 -4.83 -20.52
N GLU A 113 27.42 -4.50 -21.81
CA GLU A 113 26.68 -3.44 -22.49
C GLU A 113 25.16 -3.66 -22.51
N TYR A 114 24.70 -4.89 -22.24
CA TYR A 114 23.27 -5.22 -22.18
C TYR A 114 22.70 -5.21 -20.76
N PHE A 115 23.53 -4.93 -19.76
CA PHE A 115 23.04 -4.57 -18.43
C PHE A 115 22.82 -3.05 -18.34
N PRO A 116 21.81 -2.59 -17.60
CA PRO A 116 21.64 -1.17 -17.31
C PRO A 116 22.78 -0.66 -16.41
N GLU A 117 22.90 0.65 -16.29
CA GLU A 117 23.80 1.27 -15.30
C GLU A 117 23.47 0.84 -13.88
N GLU A 118 24.49 0.78 -13.01
CA GLU A 118 24.35 0.31 -11.63
C GLU A 118 23.33 1.14 -10.81
N ASP A 119 23.16 2.41 -11.16
CA ASP A 119 22.24 3.37 -10.54
C ASP A 119 20.92 3.56 -11.31
N SER A 120 20.55 2.60 -12.17
CA SER A 120 19.27 2.60 -12.88
C SER A 120 18.10 2.25 -11.95
N PHE A 121 17.68 3.21 -11.12
CA PHE A 121 16.52 3.11 -10.24
C PHE A 121 15.22 3.54 -10.94
N LEU A 122 14.10 2.92 -10.57
CA LEU A 122 12.78 3.40 -10.99
C LEU A 122 12.29 4.51 -10.07
N ASP A 123 11.37 5.31 -10.62
CA ASP A 123 10.62 6.31 -9.87
C ASP A 123 9.22 5.81 -9.54
N VAL A 124 8.92 5.69 -8.24
CA VAL A 124 7.61 5.23 -7.76
C VAL A 124 6.46 6.16 -8.20
N ARG A 125 6.75 7.41 -8.60
CA ARG A 125 5.74 8.35 -9.11
C ARG A 125 5.15 7.93 -10.45
N ASP A 126 5.92 7.18 -11.24
CA ASP A 126 5.46 6.62 -12.52
C ASP A 126 4.81 5.24 -12.34
N TYR A 127 4.87 4.69 -11.12
CA TYR A 127 4.32 3.38 -10.79
C TYR A 127 2.85 3.45 -10.37
N THR A 128 2.04 2.59 -10.98
CA THR A 128 0.68 2.28 -10.51
C THR A 128 0.67 0.86 -9.96
N GLU A 129 0.23 0.68 -8.72
CA GLU A 129 0.11 -0.63 -8.07
C GLU A 129 -0.99 -1.50 -8.70
N ASP A 130 -0.94 -2.82 -8.45
CA ASP A 130 -2.03 -3.73 -8.77
C ASP A 130 -3.39 -3.19 -8.30
N GLU A 131 -4.41 -3.32 -9.15
CA GLU A 131 -5.77 -2.95 -8.74
C GLU A 131 -6.18 -3.71 -7.47
N SER A 132 -6.85 -2.98 -6.57
CA SER A 132 -7.34 -3.53 -5.31
C SER A 132 -6.26 -4.08 -4.38
N VAL A 133 -5.01 -3.62 -4.48
CA VAL A 133 -3.91 -4.02 -3.60
C VAL A 133 -3.22 -2.80 -2.97
N THR A 134 -2.82 -2.95 -1.71
CA THR A 134 -1.84 -2.08 -1.06
C THR A 134 -0.68 -2.94 -0.57
N SER A 135 0.54 -2.61 -1.00
CA SER A 135 1.74 -3.35 -0.60
C SER A 135 2.54 -2.59 0.45
N LEU A 136 3.01 -3.34 1.45
CA LEU A 136 3.85 -2.87 2.53
C LEU A 136 5.18 -3.64 2.50
N LEU A 137 6.29 -2.92 2.54
CA LEU A 137 7.65 -3.43 2.62
C LEU A 137 8.19 -3.28 4.04
N PHE A 138 8.94 -4.27 4.50
CA PHE A 138 9.61 -4.23 5.79
C PHE A 138 10.95 -4.96 5.75
N GLU A 139 11.88 -4.55 6.61
CA GLU A 139 13.18 -5.21 6.78
C GLU A 139 13.08 -6.43 7.71
N ASP A 140 14.20 -7.11 7.94
CA ASP A 140 14.28 -8.13 8.98
C ASP A 140 14.28 -7.53 10.38
N GLU A 141 13.81 -8.31 11.35
CA GLU A 141 13.58 -8.00 12.78
C GLU A 141 12.12 -7.76 13.19
N TRP A 142 11.16 -8.29 12.44
CA TRP A 142 9.73 -8.16 12.79
C TRP A 142 9.20 -9.37 13.51
N ASP A 143 8.74 -9.20 14.75
CA ASP A 143 7.90 -10.22 15.37
C ASP A 143 6.55 -10.33 14.63
N PHE A 144 6.03 -11.54 14.51
CA PHE A 144 4.73 -11.81 13.91
C PHE A 144 3.60 -11.01 14.58
N GLU A 145 3.71 -10.74 15.89
CA GLU A 145 2.70 -9.94 16.61
C GLU A 145 2.68 -8.46 16.18
N ASP A 146 3.82 -7.92 15.75
CA ASP A 146 3.90 -6.58 15.16
C ASP A 146 3.20 -6.54 13.80
N LEU A 147 3.49 -7.50 12.92
CA LEU A 147 2.84 -7.61 11.61
C LEU A 147 1.32 -7.78 11.74
N LYS A 148 0.88 -8.60 12.69
CA LYS A 148 -0.54 -8.79 13.01
C LYS A 148 -1.17 -7.51 13.54
N THR A 149 -0.43 -6.73 14.33
CA THR A 149 -0.91 -5.45 14.83
C THR A 149 -1.02 -4.42 13.71
N LEU A 150 0.01 -4.29 12.86
CA LEU A 150 -0.02 -3.44 11.67
C LEU A 150 -1.21 -3.79 10.78
N TYR A 151 -1.33 -5.06 10.37
CA TYR A 151 -2.45 -5.57 9.58
C TYR A 151 -3.79 -5.16 10.20
N ARG A 152 -4.02 -5.50 11.47
CA ARG A 152 -5.28 -5.20 12.16
C ARG A 152 -5.59 -3.70 12.19
N LYS A 153 -4.59 -2.86 12.46
CA LYS A 153 -4.79 -1.41 12.57
C LYS A 153 -5.04 -0.76 11.21
N PHE A 154 -4.34 -1.22 10.19
CA PHE A 154 -4.55 -0.81 8.81
C PHE A 154 -5.96 -1.16 8.34
N ILE A 155 -6.38 -2.44 8.47
CA ILE A 155 -7.73 -2.87 8.06
C ILE A 155 -8.81 -2.12 8.84
N GLN A 156 -8.65 -1.91 10.15
CA GLN A 156 -9.61 -1.12 10.92
C GLN A 156 -9.77 0.31 10.40
N ALA A 157 -8.66 0.98 10.06
CA ALA A 157 -8.70 2.33 9.50
C ALA A 157 -9.30 2.34 8.08
N TYR A 158 -8.97 1.33 7.28
CA TYR A 158 -9.52 1.11 5.94
C TYR A 158 -11.03 0.91 5.98
N ASP A 159 -11.54 -0.04 6.76
CA ASP A 159 -12.97 -0.37 6.87
C ASP A 159 -13.79 0.85 7.33
N PHE A 160 -13.23 1.66 8.23
CA PHE A 160 -13.83 2.91 8.66
C PHE A 160 -14.00 3.90 7.51
N LEU A 161 -12.95 4.12 6.70
CA LEU A 161 -13.02 4.99 5.54
C LEU A 161 -13.87 4.41 4.41
N TYR A 162 -13.86 3.09 4.23
CA TYR A 162 -14.71 2.41 3.27
C TYR A 162 -16.18 2.78 3.52
N LEU A 163 -16.65 2.63 4.77
CA LEU A 163 -18.01 3.02 5.13
C LEU A 163 -18.22 4.54 4.99
N SER A 164 -17.23 5.35 5.36
CA SER A 164 -17.33 6.80 5.24
C SER A 164 -17.53 7.29 3.82
N VAL A 165 -17.00 6.57 2.82
CA VAL A 165 -17.04 6.98 1.42
C VAL A 165 -18.17 6.27 0.66
N ASN A 166 -18.46 5.01 0.99
CA ASN A 166 -19.29 4.14 0.15
C ASN A 166 -20.62 3.72 0.80
N SER A 167 -20.89 4.10 2.05
CA SER A 167 -22.08 3.63 2.77
C SER A 167 -22.94 4.78 3.27
N SER A 168 -24.25 4.62 3.17
CA SER A 168 -25.24 5.45 3.85
C SER A 168 -25.89 4.73 5.04
N GLN A 169 -25.35 3.56 5.41
CA GLN A 169 -25.91 2.74 6.50
C GLN A 169 -25.73 3.45 7.85
N ARG A 170 -26.65 3.19 8.78
CA ARG A 170 -26.54 3.64 10.17
C ARG A 170 -25.97 2.53 11.04
N LEU A 171 -25.24 2.92 12.08
CA LEU A 171 -24.84 1.98 13.11
C LEU A 171 -26.05 1.65 13.99
N ASN A 172 -26.68 0.50 13.73
CA ASN A 172 -27.78 0.02 14.56
C ASN A 172 -27.26 -0.33 15.97
N ASN A 173 -27.85 0.33 16.97
CA ASN A 173 -27.52 0.30 18.41
C ASN A 173 -26.34 1.17 18.83
N SER A 174 -26.70 2.25 19.52
CA SER A 174 -25.81 3.16 20.21
C SER A 174 -24.90 2.40 21.19
N MET A 175 -23.61 2.73 21.21
CA MET A 175 -22.65 2.11 22.12
C MET A 175 -22.48 2.97 23.37
N PRO A 176 -22.10 2.38 24.51
CA PRO A 176 -21.93 3.15 25.74
C PRO A 176 -20.72 4.10 25.69
N TRP A 177 -19.72 3.82 24.84
CA TRP A 177 -18.47 4.60 24.67
C TRP A 177 -17.68 4.87 25.95
N GLN A 178 -17.87 4.06 26.99
CA GLN A 178 -17.26 4.20 28.31
C GLN A 178 -15.81 3.69 28.40
N GLY A 179 -15.17 3.29 27.29
CA GLY A 179 -13.77 2.88 27.31
C GLY A 179 -13.27 2.13 26.07
N GLY A 180 -12.13 1.45 26.24
CA GLY A 180 -11.47 0.66 25.18
C GLY A 180 -12.32 -0.50 24.66
N PHE A 181 -13.17 -1.09 25.50
CA PHE A 181 -14.12 -2.13 25.11
C PHE A 181 -15.06 -1.65 24.00
N SER A 182 -15.66 -0.46 24.12
CA SER A 182 -16.53 0.12 23.09
C SER A 182 -15.81 0.34 21.77
N THR A 183 -14.51 0.67 21.83
CA THR A 183 -13.68 0.82 20.63
C THR A 183 -13.50 -0.53 19.91
N VAL A 184 -13.27 -1.63 20.61
CA VAL A 184 -13.12 -2.95 19.96
C VAL A 184 -14.44 -3.38 19.31
N HIS A 185 -15.56 -3.25 20.04
CA HIS A 185 -16.88 -3.58 19.49
C HIS A 185 -17.27 -2.73 18.29
N PHE A 186 -16.90 -1.45 18.28
CA PHE A 186 -17.12 -0.57 17.13
C PHE A 186 -16.50 -1.16 15.85
N PHE A 187 -15.20 -1.45 15.87
CA PHE A 187 -14.51 -1.93 14.66
C PHE A 187 -14.98 -3.34 14.23
N ASN A 188 -15.39 -4.19 15.17
CA ASN A 188 -16.02 -5.46 14.82
C ASN A 188 -17.38 -5.22 14.13
N LYS A 189 -18.22 -4.34 14.69
CA LYS A 189 -19.53 -4.02 14.10
C LYS A 189 -19.41 -3.41 12.71
N ILE A 190 -18.50 -2.46 12.48
CA ILE A 190 -18.38 -1.82 11.17
C ILE A 190 -17.92 -2.81 10.11
N LYS A 191 -17.08 -3.78 10.48
CA LYS A 191 -16.68 -4.86 9.59
C LYS A 191 -17.89 -5.67 9.12
N ASP A 192 -18.83 -5.97 10.02
CA ASP A 192 -20.07 -6.70 9.69
C ASP A 192 -21.02 -5.93 8.75
N LEU A 193 -20.82 -4.60 8.60
CA LEU A 193 -21.61 -3.76 7.69
C LEU A 193 -21.06 -3.75 6.26
N ILE A 194 -19.83 -4.23 6.05
CA ILE A 194 -19.17 -4.24 4.74
C ILE A 194 -19.50 -5.56 4.03
N PRO A 195 -19.97 -5.52 2.77
CA PRO A 195 -20.21 -6.75 2.00
C PRO A 195 -18.92 -7.58 1.88
N SER A 196 -19.08 -8.92 1.93
CA SER A 196 -17.95 -9.83 1.82
C SER A 196 -17.16 -9.59 0.53
N GLY A 197 -15.83 -9.49 0.65
CA GLY A 197 -14.93 -9.24 -0.47
C GLY A 197 -14.68 -7.77 -0.75
N LEU A 198 -15.43 -6.85 -0.12
CA LEU A 198 -15.17 -5.42 -0.11
C LEU A 198 -14.50 -4.96 1.20
N ASP A 199 -14.45 -5.83 2.21
CA ASP A 199 -13.69 -5.60 3.43
C ASP A 199 -12.18 -5.73 3.18
N GLY A 200 -11.41 -4.92 3.89
CA GLY A 200 -9.96 -5.01 3.80
C GLY A 200 -9.49 -6.37 4.32
N SER A 201 -8.65 -7.06 3.56
CA SER A 201 -8.17 -8.40 3.93
C SER A 201 -6.71 -8.63 3.58
N LEU A 202 -6.08 -9.60 4.25
CA LEU A 202 -4.72 -10.04 3.91
C LEU A 202 -4.79 -10.79 2.57
N ASN A 203 -3.98 -10.38 1.60
CA ASN A 203 -3.80 -11.10 0.34
C ASN A 203 -2.62 -12.08 0.47
N SER A 204 -1.45 -11.58 0.83
CA SER A 204 -0.25 -12.40 1.03
C SER A 204 0.69 -11.78 2.06
N ILE A 205 1.52 -12.62 2.66
CA ILE A 205 2.62 -12.22 3.53
C ILE A 205 3.85 -13.06 3.20
N HIS A 206 4.97 -12.40 2.93
CA HIS A 206 6.27 -13.04 2.80
C HIS A 206 7.15 -12.56 3.95
N TYR A 207 7.53 -13.49 4.81
CA TYR A 207 8.25 -13.18 6.05
C TYR A 207 9.77 -13.33 5.91
N ALA A 208 10.26 -14.02 4.87
CA ALA A 208 11.70 -14.16 4.69
C ALA A 208 12.31 -12.82 4.25
N SER A 209 13.55 -12.58 4.69
CA SER A 209 14.25 -11.33 4.45
C SER A 209 14.54 -11.03 3.00
N PRO A 210 14.44 -9.76 2.61
CA PRO A 210 13.52 -8.76 3.18
C PRO A 210 12.02 -9.08 3.00
N GLY A 211 11.14 -8.65 3.90
CA GLY A 211 9.73 -9.06 3.87
C GLY A 211 8.77 -8.12 3.10
N TYR A 212 7.59 -8.64 2.77
CA TYR A 212 6.47 -7.83 2.27
C TYR A 212 5.10 -8.36 2.72
N MET A 213 4.10 -7.47 2.73
CA MET A 213 2.69 -7.77 3.01
C MET A 213 1.82 -7.10 1.96
N LYS A 214 0.97 -7.88 1.29
CA LYS A 214 -0.06 -7.36 0.38
C LYS A 214 -1.42 -7.41 1.05
N LEU A 215 -2.10 -6.28 1.07
CA LEU A 215 -3.47 -6.14 1.54
C LEU A 215 -4.39 -6.01 0.33
N ARG A 216 -5.50 -6.74 0.33
CA ARG A 216 -6.59 -6.54 -0.63
C ARG A 216 -7.47 -5.40 -0.13
N THR A 217 -7.52 -4.33 -0.90
CA THR A 217 -8.15 -3.05 -0.53
C THR A 217 -8.59 -2.31 -1.80
N ASP A 218 -9.81 -1.78 -1.87
CA ASP A 218 -10.19 -0.81 -2.91
C ASP A 218 -9.16 0.33 -3.03
N SER A 219 -8.71 0.59 -4.26
CA SER A 219 -7.62 1.53 -4.53
C SER A 219 -7.98 2.99 -4.17
N ASN A 220 -9.26 3.39 -4.30
CA ASN A 220 -9.68 4.75 -3.93
C ASN A 220 -9.74 4.93 -2.41
N VAL A 221 -10.30 3.96 -1.70
CA VAL A 221 -10.35 3.98 -0.23
C VAL A 221 -8.95 3.88 0.36
N SER A 222 -8.07 3.03 -0.20
CA SER A 222 -6.68 2.95 0.25
C SER A 222 -5.94 4.28 0.04
N ARG A 223 -6.10 4.93 -1.11
CA ARG A 223 -5.52 6.26 -1.35
C ARG A 223 -5.97 7.29 -0.31
N HIS A 224 -7.26 7.30 0.05
CA HIS A 224 -7.77 8.17 1.11
C HIS A 224 -7.19 7.84 2.49
N LEU A 225 -6.98 6.56 2.80
CA LEU A 225 -6.32 6.13 4.05
C LEU A 225 -4.86 6.58 4.09
N LEU A 226 -4.10 6.31 3.03
CA LEU A 226 -2.68 6.65 2.95
C LEU A 226 -2.48 8.17 2.99
N PHE A 227 -3.37 8.94 2.34
CA PHE A 227 -3.40 10.40 2.49
C PHE A 227 -3.69 10.84 3.93
N ALA A 228 -4.65 10.20 4.61
CA ALA A 228 -4.94 10.50 6.01
C ALA A 228 -3.78 10.14 6.96
N VAL A 229 -3.06 9.07 6.68
CA VAL A 229 -1.84 8.69 7.40
C VAL A 229 -0.73 9.71 7.17
N LYS A 230 -0.46 10.10 5.91
CA LYS A 230 0.53 11.13 5.58
C LYS A 230 0.20 12.47 6.23
N HIS A 231 -1.06 12.90 6.15
CA HIS A 231 -1.51 14.13 6.81
C HIS A 231 -1.34 14.05 8.34
N TYR A 232 -1.63 12.91 8.96
CA TYR A 232 -1.36 12.70 10.38
C TYR A 232 0.14 12.78 10.69
N MET A 233 1.01 12.19 9.86
CA MET A 233 2.47 12.28 10.03
C MET A 233 2.95 13.73 10.00
N ASP A 234 2.49 14.50 9.02
CA ASP A 234 2.89 15.91 8.82
C ASP A 234 2.37 16.83 9.92
N ASN A 235 1.21 16.51 10.50
CA ASN A 235 0.51 17.34 11.50
C ASN A 235 0.45 16.65 12.87
N ARG A 236 1.37 15.73 13.17
CA ARG A 236 1.33 14.85 14.35
C ARG A 236 1.13 15.62 15.64
N ASN A 237 1.91 16.69 15.83
CA ASN A 237 1.89 17.48 17.06
C ASN A 237 0.53 18.15 17.28
N ASP A 238 -0.09 18.68 16.24
CA ASP A 238 -1.37 19.38 16.32
C ASP A 238 -2.50 18.39 16.63
N VAL A 239 -2.54 17.27 15.90
CA VAL A 239 -3.53 16.20 16.12
C VAL A 239 -3.41 15.65 17.54
N ASP A 240 -2.19 15.35 17.98
CA ASP A 240 -1.95 14.76 19.30
C ASP A 240 -2.26 15.73 20.44
N THR A 241 -1.99 17.02 20.26
CA THR A 241 -2.34 18.08 21.22
C THR A 241 -3.86 18.17 21.38
N VAL A 242 -4.59 18.32 20.27
CA VAL A 242 -6.07 18.42 20.32
C VAL A 242 -6.68 17.13 20.88
N TYR A 243 -6.15 15.96 20.49
CA TYR A 243 -6.58 14.67 21.03
C TYR A 243 -6.39 14.60 22.55
N LEU A 244 -5.22 15.03 23.05
CA LEU A 244 -4.88 14.96 24.47
C LEU A 244 -5.72 15.93 25.30
N GLU A 245 -5.89 17.16 24.85
CA GLU A 245 -6.76 18.16 25.49
C GLU A 245 -8.21 17.66 25.58
N LEU A 246 -8.73 17.10 24.47
CA LEU A 246 -10.07 16.53 24.43
C LEU A 246 -10.22 15.34 25.38
N SER A 247 -9.24 14.43 25.39
CA SER A 247 -9.20 13.29 26.30
C SER A 247 -9.17 13.73 27.77
N ASN A 248 -8.38 14.75 28.09
CA ASN A 248 -8.29 15.31 29.43
C ASN A 248 -9.61 15.94 29.85
N ARG A 249 -10.25 16.72 28.97
CA ARG A 249 -11.55 17.35 29.27
C ARG A 249 -12.65 16.31 29.52
N ILE A 250 -12.72 15.27 28.69
CA ILE A 250 -13.65 14.13 28.87
C ILE A 250 -13.42 13.44 30.23
N ARG A 251 -12.15 13.35 30.68
CA ARG A 251 -11.80 12.76 31.97
C ARG A 251 -12.16 13.66 33.15
N GLU A 252 -11.89 14.96 33.07
CA GLU A 252 -12.25 15.96 34.09
C GLU A 252 -13.76 16.00 34.36
N LEU A 253 -14.55 15.93 33.30
CA LEU A 253 -16.00 15.87 33.36
C LEU A 253 -16.52 14.47 33.73
N GLU A 254 -15.64 13.49 33.91
CA GLU A 254 -15.98 12.10 34.21
C GLU A 254 -16.98 11.44 33.24
N LEU A 255 -17.04 11.90 31.98
CA LEU A 255 -18.09 11.49 31.04
C LEU A 255 -18.11 9.98 30.78
N ASN A 256 -16.96 9.32 30.83
CA ASN A 256 -16.88 7.86 30.66
C ASN A 256 -17.45 7.08 31.86
N LYS A 257 -17.65 7.71 33.02
CA LYS A 257 -18.22 7.09 34.23
C LYS A 257 -19.73 7.36 34.37
N MET A 258 -20.26 8.31 33.61
CA MET A 258 -21.67 8.68 33.64
C MET A 258 -22.55 7.64 32.92
N ALA A 259 -23.85 7.67 33.23
CA ALA A 259 -24.86 7.04 32.38
C ALA A 259 -24.81 7.66 30.97
N VAL A 260 -25.09 6.85 29.94
CA VAL A 260 -24.87 7.22 28.53
C VAL A 260 -25.57 8.54 28.16
N ASP A 261 -26.82 8.73 28.54
CA ASP A 261 -27.58 9.95 28.21
C ASP A 261 -27.08 11.18 28.99
N SER A 262 -26.66 11.00 30.23
CA SER A 262 -26.00 12.07 31.01
C SER A 262 -24.68 12.49 30.36
N ALA A 263 -23.86 11.52 29.92
CA ALA A 263 -22.60 11.80 29.24
C ALA A 263 -22.81 12.59 27.94
N ARG A 264 -23.80 12.18 27.13
CA ARG A 264 -24.18 12.85 25.88
C ARG A 264 -24.58 14.31 26.12
N ASN A 265 -25.46 14.55 27.08
CA ASN A 265 -25.93 15.89 27.41
C ASN A 265 -24.79 16.77 27.97
N SER A 266 -24.00 16.25 28.90
CA SER A 266 -22.86 16.97 29.47
C SER A 266 -21.81 17.32 28.42
N PHE A 267 -21.55 16.43 27.46
CA PHE A 267 -20.59 16.68 26.37
C PHE A 267 -21.02 17.85 25.47
N VAL A 268 -22.29 17.91 25.07
CA VAL A 268 -22.82 18.96 24.18
C VAL A 268 -22.91 20.32 24.89
N LEU A 269 -23.20 20.32 26.20
CA LEU A 269 -23.23 21.54 27.01
C LEU A 269 -21.85 22.11 27.31
N ASP A 270 -20.78 21.29 27.23
CA ASP A 270 -19.42 21.74 27.45
C ASP A 270 -18.82 22.35 26.16
N VAL A 271 -18.74 23.68 26.12
CA VAL A 271 -18.22 24.44 24.97
C VAL A 271 -16.78 24.07 24.60
N VAL A 272 -15.98 23.61 25.57
CA VAL A 272 -14.58 23.21 25.34
C VAL A 272 -14.53 21.86 24.64
N CYS A 273 -15.31 20.87 25.09
CA CYS A 273 -15.48 19.58 24.41
C CYS A 273 -15.93 19.77 22.95
N MET A 274 -16.96 20.57 22.72
CA MET A 274 -17.49 20.79 21.37
C MET A 274 -16.47 21.47 20.45
N ARG A 275 -15.74 22.48 20.94
CA ARG A 275 -14.65 23.12 20.19
C ARG A 275 -13.53 22.14 19.86
N LEU A 276 -13.06 21.37 20.83
CA LEU A 276 -11.97 20.40 20.63
C LEU A 276 -12.38 19.26 19.70
N TYR A 277 -13.63 18.79 19.77
CA TYR A 277 -14.17 17.83 18.82
C TYR A 277 -14.19 18.36 17.39
N GLN A 278 -14.65 19.60 17.18
CA GLN A 278 -14.65 20.24 15.87
C GLN A 278 -13.23 20.43 15.33
N ASN A 279 -12.29 20.89 16.16
CA ASN A 279 -10.88 21.02 15.79
C ASN A 279 -10.30 19.66 15.40
N LEU A 280 -10.56 18.60 16.17
CA LEU A 280 -10.07 17.26 15.85
C LEU A 280 -10.64 16.77 14.51
N PHE A 281 -11.92 17.00 14.25
CA PHE A 281 -12.53 16.65 12.98
C PHE A 281 -11.89 17.38 11.80
N GLN A 282 -11.61 18.68 11.94
CA GLN A 282 -10.96 19.48 10.90
C GLN A 282 -9.54 19.01 10.56
N LEU A 283 -8.83 18.42 11.54
CA LEU A 283 -7.49 17.86 11.35
C LEU A 283 -7.47 16.46 10.72
N LEU A 284 -8.64 15.84 10.51
CA LEU A 284 -8.76 14.48 9.99
C LEU A 284 -9.33 14.49 8.57
N PRO A 285 -8.49 14.55 7.53
CA PRO A 285 -8.96 14.51 6.16
C PRO A 285 -9.61 13.15 5.83
N SER A 286 -10.30 13.12 4.68
CA SER A 286 -10.94 11.91 4.11
C SER A 286 -12.16 11.37 4.88
N VAL A 287 -12.48 11.90 6.06
CA VAL A 287 -13.69 11.53 6.81
C VAL A 287 -14.86 12.40 6.38
N ASP A 288 -15.92 11.79 5.85
CA ASP A 288 -17.13 12.52 5.46
C ASP A 288 -17.97 12.91 6.70
N ASN A 289 -18.15 14.22 6.89
CA ASN A 289 -18.97 14.78 7.96
C ASN A 289 -20.45 14.38 7.85
N ASN A 290 -20.99 14.36 6.63
CA ASN A 290 -22.40 14.04 6.40
C ASN A 290 -22.67 12.57 6.74
N TRP A 291 -21.78 11.68 6.28
CA TRP A 291 -21.78 10.30 6.70
C TRP A 291 -21.69 10.18 8.22
N LEU A 292 -20.68 10.79 8.86
CA LEU A 292 -20.47 10.65 10.31
C LEU A 292 -21.68 11.12 11.12
N ARG A 293 -22.37 12.18 10.66
CA ARG A 293 -23.62 12.68 11.24
C ARG A 293 -24.80 11.73 11.03
N GLY A 294 -24.87 11.05 9.88
CA GLY A 294 -25.89 10.04 9.60
C GLY A 294 -25.61 8.70 10.28
N PHE A 295 -24.33 8.38 10.54
CA PHE A 295 -23.88 7.06 10.97
C PHE A 295 -24.16 6.78 12.45
N VAL A 296 -23.99 7.79 13.31
CA VAL A 296 -24.32 7.75 14.75
C VAL A 296 -25.07 9.00 15.15
N ASP A 297 -25.83 8.97 16.25
CA ASP A 297 -26.78 10.02 16.56
C ASP A 297 -26.14 11.23 17.26
N THR A 298 -25.15 11.01 18.14
CA THR A 298 -24.68 12.05 19.06
C THR A 298 -23.23 12.50 18.82
N ASP A 299 -22.94 13.77 19.14
CA ASP A 299 -21.60 14.33 18.99
C ASP A 299 -20.57 13.67 19.90
N PHE A 300 -21.00 13.20 21.08
CA PHE A 300 -20.13 12.42 21.95
C PHE A 300 -19.68 11.11 21.28
N GLU A 301 -20.58 10.41 20.59
CA GLU A 301 -20.24 9.18 19.86
C GLU A 301 -19.31 9.48 18.68
N ARG A 302 -19.62 10.52 17.88
CA ARG A 302 -18.77 10.98 16.78
C ARG A 302 -17.37 11.31 17.26
N CYS A 303 -17.26 12.08 18.34
CA CYS A 303 -16.00 12.41 19.00
C CYS A 303 -15.21 11.14 19.37
N LYS A 304 -15.86 10.18 20.04
CA LYS A 304 -15.20 8.94 20.48
C LYS A 304 -14.77 8.06 19.30
N ILE A 305 -15.52 8.04 18.20
CA ILE A 305 -15.16 7.39 16.93
C ILE A 305 -13.92 8.05 16.33
N LEU A 306 -13.90 9.37 16.18
CA LEU A 306 -12.75 10.09 15.61
C LEU A 306 -11.49 9.89 16.46
N MET A 307 -11.61 9.99 17.79
CA MET A 307 -10.51 9.64 18.69
C MET A 307 -10.05 8.19 18.49
N ALA A 308 -10.97 7.25 18.26
CA ALA A 308 -10.60 5.87 17.97
C ALA A 308 -9.86 5.72 16.64
N TYR A 309 -10.26 6.47 15.62
CA TYR A 309 -9.61 6.52 14.32
C TYR A 309 -8.19 7.12 14.41
N VAL A 310 -8.02 8.24 15.13
CA VAL A 310 -6.69 8.85 15.42
C VAL A 310 -5.74 7.83 16.03
N ARG A 311 -6.20 7.02 16.99
CA ARG A 311 -5.36 5.96 17.58
C ARG A 311 -4.90 4.89 16.57
N ARG A 312 -5.59 4.70 15.45
CA ARG A 312 -5.16 3.79 14.37
C ARG A 312 -4.14 4.48 13.49
N LEU A 313 -4.39 5.74 13.10
CA LEU A 313 -3.42 6.54 12.36
C LEU A 313 -2.10 6.62 13.10
N ARG A 314 -2.11 6.93 14.41
CA ARG A 314 -0.92 6.90 15.28
C ARG A 314 -0.19 5.55 15.27
N SER A 315 -0.95 4.46 15.31
CA SER A 315 -0.35 3.12 15.31
C SER A 315 0.28 2.79 13.96
N ILE A 316 -0.34 3.18 12.84
CA ILE A 316 0.22 2.98 11.50
C ILE A 316 1.46 3.86 11.34
N ASP A 317 1.38 5.12 11.72
CA ASP A 317 2.49 6.06 11.76
C ASP A 317 3.70 5.54 12.56
N SER A 318 3.50 4.94 13.73
CA SER A 318 4.62 4.33 14.47
C SER A 318 5.29 3.19 13.69
N PHE A 319 4.52 2.41 12.92
CA PHE A 319 5.10 1.37 12.06
C PHE A 319 5.88 1.97 10.89
N LEU A 320 5.35 3.02 10.26
CA LEU A 320 6.02 3.67 9.13
C LEU A 320 7.31 4.40 9.56
N ASN A 321 7.23 5.22 10.61
CA ASN A 321 8.34 6.09 11.03
C ASN A 321 9.34 5.44 12.00
N GLU A 322 8.86 4.66 12.98
CA GLU A 322 9.74 4.13 14.03
C GLU A 322 10.27 2.75 13.69
N LYS A 323 9.50 1.96 12.92
CA LYS A 323 9.86 0.60 12.53
C LYS A 323 10.24 0.46 11.05
N ASN A 324 10.27 1.56 10.30
CA ASN A 324 10.71 1.59 8.89
C ASN A 324 9.89 0.67 7.96
N VAL A 325 8.58 0.59 8.16
CA VAL A 325 7.67 0.03 7.15
C VAL A 325 7.46 1.05 6.05
N ARG A 326 7.53 0.60 4.80
CA ARG A 326 7.31 1.46 3.64
C ARG A 326 6.07 1.00 2.90
N VAL A 327 5.30 1.95 2.40
CA VAL A 327 4.13 1.66 1.57
C VAL A 327 4.57 1.85 0.13
N VAL A 328 4.29 0.87 -0.75
CA VAL A 328 4.61 0.99 -2.18
C VAL A 328 3.62 1.94 -2.84
N THR A 329 3.97 3.23 -2.84
CA THR A 329 3.12 4.31 -3.35
C THR A 329 3.91 5.62 -3.44
N SER A 330 3.48 6.51 -4.34
CA SER A 330 4.01 7.88 -4.46
C SER A 330 3.49 8.85 -3.39
N ILE A 331 2.51 8.46 -2.57
CA ILE A 331 1.97 9.34 -1.50
C ILE A 331 3.04 9.73 -0.47
N PHE A 332 4.06 8.88 -0.29
CA PHE A 332 5.15 9.11 0.65
C PHE A 332 6.47 9.52 -0.04
N SER A 333 6.48 9.71 -1.36
CA SER A 333 7.71 9.96 -2.14
C SER A 333 8.20 11.42 -2.16
N ASP A 334 7.76 12.25 -1.22
CA ASP A 334 8.20 13.65 -1.06
C ASP A 334 9.44 13.78 -0.15
N GLN A 335 10.34 12.78 -0.16
CA GLN A 335 11.62 12.82 0.57
C GLN A 335 12.82 12.70 -0.37
#